data_AF-A0A3P6EDL4-F1
#
_entry.id   AF-A0A3P6EDL4-F1
#
_cell.length_a   1.000
_cell.length_b   1.000
_cell.length_c   1.000
_cell.angle_alpha   90.00
_cell.angle_beta   90.00
_cell.angle_gamma   90.00
#
_symmetry.space_group_name_H-M   'P 1'
#
loop_
_entity.id
_entity.type
_entity.pdbx_description
1 polymer ?
#
loop_
_entity_poly.entity_id
_entity_poly.type
_entity_poly.pdbx_seq_one_letter_code
_entity_poly.pdbx_strand_id
1 'polypeptide(L)'
;MSLLKIPRTKPSSVAQGVSVWEWSGSAFDEGEKAAKWFSDYLGKQSRWFETETRPSPLQFAPDYTTTFANTFPFIGCLSEPVPMNRFRPNIIVDNCDPFGEDLWDEVMIKELVFQGVVRLCSRSKVFFGKDMVWNWHITNNNNQGKGNKTIKVGDSISVIRKIPPRAEAPV
;
A
#
# COMPACT_ATOMS: atom_id res chain seq x y z
N MET A 1 -13.77 12.92 -24.46
CA MET A 1 -14.55 12.56 -23.27
C MET A 1 -14.52 13.72 -22.29
N SER A 2 -15.63 14.09 -21.65
CA SER A 2 -15.65 15.15 -20.64
C SER A 2 -15.16 14.63 -19.28
N LEU A 3 -14.61 15.51 -18.45
CA LEU A 3 -14.14 15.18 -17.11
C LEU A 3 -15.30 14.73 -16.21
N LEU A 4 -15.19 13.55 -15.60
CA LEU A 4 -16.14 13.09 -14.58
C LEU A 4 -15.87 13.82 -13.25
N LYS A 5 -16.90 14.44 -12.69
CA LYS A 5 -16.86 15.03 -11.35
C LYS A 5 -17.65 14.12 -10.40
N ILE A 6 -16.96 13.56 -9.42
CA ILE A 6 -17.54 12.72 -8.35
C ILE A 6 -17.52 13.54 -7.05
N PRO A 7 -18.66 13.70 -6.35
CA PRO A 7 -18.70 14.32 -5.04
C PRO A 7 -17.87 13.55 -4.02
N ARG A 8 -17.22 14.23 -3.07
CA ARG A 8 -16.49 13.56 -1.95
C ARG A 8 -17.41 13.15 -0.79
N THR A 9 -18.71 13.09 -1.03
CA THR A 9 -19.71 12.68 -0.03
C THR A 9 -19.85 11.18 -0.04
N LYS A 10 -20.08 10.56 1.12
CA LYS A 10 -20.32 9.11 1.21
C LYS A 10 -21.41 8.70 0.21
N PRO A 11 -21.15 7.76 -0.71
CA PRO A 11 -22.15 7.37 -1.70
C PRO A 11 -23.37 6.78 -1.01
N SER A 12 -24.55 7.06 -1.55
CA SER A 12 -25.83 6.65 -0.95
C SER A 12 -26.14 5.17 -1.14
N SER A 13 -25.45 4.48 -2.07
CA SER A 13 -25.69 3.08 -2.44
C SER A 13 -24.55 2.17 -2.03
N VAL A 14 -24.91 1.01 -1.48
CA VAL A 14 -23.98 -0.06 -1.12
C VAL A 14 -24.25 -1.26 -2.04
N ALA A 15 -23.20 -1.69 -2.74
CA ALA A 15 -23.18 -2.95 -3.49
C ALA A 15 -22.73 -4.08 -2.57
N GLN A 16 -23.40 -5.23 -2.69
CA GLN A 16 -23.06 -6.47 -1.97
C GLN A 16 -22.34 -7.45 -2.91
N GLY A 17 -21.51 -8.32 -2.35
CA GLY A 17 -20.82 -9.37 -3.12
C GLY A 17 -19.70 -8.86 -4.01
N VAL A 18 -19.06 -7.74 -3.64
CA VAL A 18 -17.87 -7.25 -4.33
C VAL A 18 -16.67 -8.07 -3.87
N SER A 19 -15.91 -8.61 -4.83
CA SER A 19 -14.73 -9.43 -4.54
C SER A 19 -13.45 -8.76 -5.02
N VAL A 20 -12.41 -8.83 -4.18
CA VAL A 20 -11.06 -8.39 -4.48
C VAL A 20 -10.09 -9.45 -3.98
N TRP A 21 -9.46 -10.16 -4.90
CA TRP A 21 -8.67 -11.37 -4.59
C TRP A 21 -9.52 -12.39 -3.81
N GLU A 22 -9.02 -12.93 -2.70
CA GLU A 22 -9.75 -13.86 -1.82
C GLU A 22 -10.77 -13.17 -0.91
N TRP A 23 -10.78 -11.83 -0.85
CA TRP A 23 -11.73 -11.08 -0.03
C TRP A 23 -13.04 -10.84 -0.78
N SER A 24 -14.16 -10.96 -0.07
CA SER A 24 -15.49 -10.56 -0.56
C SER A 24 -16.24 -9.78 0.53
N GLY A 25 -16.99 -8.77 0.12
CA GLY A 25 -17.76 -7.94 1.05
C GLY A 25 -18.61 -6.89 0.35
N SER A 26 -18.94 -5.82 1.08
CA SER A 26 -19.69 -4.68 0.57
C SER A 26 -18.77 -3.54 0.14
N ALA A 27 -19.24 -2.73 -0.81
CA ALA A 27 -18.56 -1.52 -1.26
C ALA A 27 -19.58 -0.44 -1.62
N PHE A 28 -19.18 0.83 -1.53
CA PHE A 28 -19.99 1.96 -1.98
C PHE A 28 -19.96 2.07 -3.49
N ASP A 29 -21.12 2.22 -4.09
CA ASP A 29 -21.27 2.43 -5.53
C ASP A 29 -21.46 3.92 -5.81
N GLU A 30 -20.61 4.48 -6.68
CA GLU A 30 -20.69 5.89 -7.13
C GLU A 30 -21.81 6.16 -8.14
N GLY A 31 -22.58 5.13 -8.49
CA GLY A 31 -23.81 5.23 -9.23
C GLY A 31 -23.64 5.26 -10.76
N GLU A 32 -24.77 5.39 -11.44
CA GLU A 32 -24.88 5.16 -12.89
C GLU A 32 -24.06 6.15 -13.73
N LYS A 33 -23.86 7.37 -13.24
CA LYS A 33 -23.04 8.38 -13.95
C LYS A 33 -21.58 7.95 -14.01
N ALA A 34 -21.02 7.47 -12.90
CA ALA A 34 -19.66 6.96 -12.85
C ALA A 34 -19.55 5.65 -13.65
N ALA A 35 -20.50 4.73 -13.47
CA ALA A 35 -20.55 3.47 -14.20
C ALA A 35 -20.56 3.67 -15.72
N LYS A 36 -21.42 4.57 -16.22
CA LYS A 36 -21.46 4.91 -17.65
C LYS A 36 -20.14 5.48 -18.13
N TRP A 37 -19.57 6.45 -17.39
CA TRP A 37 -18.31 7.08 -17.79
C TRP A 37 -17.16 6.06 -17.88
N PHE A 38 -16.99 5.20 -16.88
CA PHE A 38 -15.96 4.15 -16.92
C PHE A 38 -16.24 3.11 -17.98
N SER A 39 -17.50 2.75 -18.21
CA SER A 39 -17.87 1.78 -19.25
C SER A 39 -17.56 2.30 -20.65
N ASP A 40 -17.88 3.56 -20.92
CA ASP A 40 -17.59 4.23 -22.18
C ASP A 40 -16.06 4.36 -22.39
N TYR A 41 -15.29 4.58 -21.33
CA TYR A 41 -13.82 4.73 -21.40
C TYR A 41 -13.10 3.40 -21.60
N LEU A 42 -13.51 2.37 -20.85
CA LEU A 42 -12.88 1.05 -20.86
C LEU A 42 -13.43 0.11 -21.94
N GLY A 43 -14.52 0.48 -22.61
CA GLY A 43 -15.19 -0.34 -23.64
C GLY A 43 -15.87 -1.60 -23.10
N LYS A 44 -16.16 -1.66 -21.79
CA LYS A 44 -16.80 -2.81 -21.14
C LYS A 44 -17.65 -2.34 -19.96
N GLN A 45 -18.73 -3.07 -19.65
CA GLN A 45 -19.57 -2.74 -18.49
C GLN A 45 -18.72 -2.71 -17.21
N SER A 46 -18.59 -1.51 -16.63
CA SER A 46 -17.71 -1.23 -15.51
C SER A 46 -18.43 -0.32 -14.52
N ARG A 47 -18.31 -0.64 -13.23
CA ARG A 47 -18.79 0.20 -12.13
C ARG A 47 -17.60 0.64 -11.28
N TRP A 48 -17.73 1.80 -10.66
CA TRP A 48 -16.71 2.32 -9.75
C TRP A 48 -17.19 2.13 -8.32
N PHE A 49 -16.33 1.57 -7.48
CA PHE A 49 -16.60 1.31 -6.09
C PHE A 49 -15.57 1.95 -5.18
N GLU A 50 -16.03 2.47 -4.04
CA GLU A 50 -15.20 2.86 -2.90
C GLU A 50 -15.43 1.87 -1.75
N THR A 51 -14.43 1.63 -0.90
CA THR A 51 -14.56 0.70 0.23
C THR A 51 -14.53 1.43 1.55
N GLU A 52 -15.30 0.93 2.52
CA GLU A 52 -15.38 1.48 3.87
C GLU A 52 -14.12 1.18 4.70
N THR A 53 -13.37 0.13 4.33
CA THR A 53 -12.12 -0.45 4.88
C THR A 53 -12.29 -1.96 5.13
N ARG A 54 -11.23 -2.74 4.96
CA ARG A 54 -11.18 -4.17 5.29
C ARG A 54 -9.96 -4.47 6.18
N PRO A 55 -9.98 -5.53 7.00
CA PRO A 55 -8.79 -5.93 7.77
C PRO A 55 -7.62 -6.25 6.83
N SER A 56 -6.41 -5.85 7.23
CA SER A 56 -5.18 -6.33 6.61
C SER A 56 -4.98 -7.81 6.95
N PRO A 57 -4.25 -8.58 6.13
CA PRO A 57 -4.05 -9.98 6.45
C PRO A 57 -3.25 -10.11 7.76
N LEU A 58 -3.78 -10.92 8.68
CA LEU A 58 -3.31 -11.03 10.08
C LEU A 58 -1.82 -11.39 10.19
N GLN A 59 -1.32 -12.17 9.23
CA GLN A 59 0.08 -12.60 9.17
C GLN A 59 1.08 -11.47 8.84
N PHE A 60 0.58 -10.31 8.40
CA PHE A 60 1.41 -9.20 7.93
C PHE A 60 1.25 -7.96 8.80
N ALA A 61 -0.01 -7.60 9.10
CA ALA A 61 -0.33 -6.40 9.85
C ALA A 61 -1.60 -6.65 10.68
N PRO A 62 -1.49 -7.39 11.81
CA PRO A 62 -2.63 -7.59 12.69
C PRO A 62 -3.13 -6.25 13.22
N ASP A 63 -4.44 -6.11 13.35
CA ASP A 63 -5.12 -4.89 13.83
C ASP A 63 -5.02 -3.65 12.90
N TYR A 64 -4.45 -3.80 11.70
CA TYR A 64 -4.48 -2.76 10.67
C TYR A 64 -5.63 -2.99 9.68
N THR A 65 -6.12 -1.91 9.07
CA THR A 65 -7.07 -1.97 7.96
C THR A 65 -6.42 -1.47 6.66
N THR A 66 -6.93 -1.97 5.54
CA THR A 66 -6.56 -1.57 4.18
C THR A 66 -7.83 -1.35 3.36
N THR A 67 -7.70 -0.83 2.15
CA THR A 67 -8.80 -0.66 1.20
C THR A 67 -8.71 -1.72 0.11
N PHE A 68 -8.87 -1.33 -1.16
CA PHE A 68 -8.62 -2.17 -2.33
C PHE A 68 -7.15 -2.19 -2.75
N ALA A 69 -6.25 -1.59 -1.95
CA ALA A 69 -4.82 -1.69 -2.20
C ALA A 69 -4.40 -3.16 -2.24
N ASN A 70 -3.67 -3.52 -3.31
CA ASN A 70 -3.01 -4.81 -3.36
C ASN A 70 -1.89 -4.80 -2.31
N THR A 71 -1.81 -5.86 -1.53
CA THR A 71 -0.77 -6.00 -0.51
C THR A 71 0.53 -6.52 -1.13
N PHE A 72 0.51 -7.14 -2.33
CA PHE A 72 1.72 -7.75 -2.92
C PHE A 72 1.73 -7.74 -4.46
N PRO A 73 2.28 -6.70 -5.13
CA PRO A 73 2.58 -6.79 -6.55
C PRO A 73 3.89 -7.58 -6.76
N PHE A 74 3.79 -8.86 -7.17
CA PHE A 74 4.96 -9.60 -7.63
C PHE A 74 5.38 -9.07 -9.01
N ILE A 75 6.60 -8.54 -9.12
CA ILE A 75 7.20 -8.12 -10.39
C ILE A 75 8.50 -8.92 -10.55
N GLY A 76 8.62 -9.67 -11.66
CA GLY A 76 9.79 -10.51 -11.95
C GLY A 76 11.00 -9.72 -12.45
N CYS A 77 12.15 -10.39 -12.59
CA CYS A 77 13.32 -9.81 -13.25
C CYS A 77 12.98 -9.47 -14.71
N LEU A 78 13.09 -8.20 -15.06
CA LEU A 78 12.89 -7.71 -16.42
C LEU A 78 14.24 -7.61 -17.12
N SER A 79 14.27 -7.91 -18.42
CA SER A 79 15.47 -7.81 -19.26
C SER A 79 15.84 -6.35 -19.57
N GLU A 80 14.89 -5.43 -19.44
CA GLU A 80 15.06 -4.01 -19.72
C GLU A 80 14.69 -3.16 -18.49
N PRO A 81 15.39 -2.03 -18.24
CA PRO A 81 15.06 -1.15 -17.14
C PRO A 81 13.68 -0.52 -17.38
N VAL A 82 12.85 -0.52 -16.34
CA VAL A 82 11.53 0.12 -16.35
C VAL A 82 11.47 1.28 -15.36
N PRO A 83 10.67 2.32 -15.64
CA PRO A 83 10.52 3.44 -14.73
C PRO A 83 9.83 3.03 -13.41
N MET A 84 10.19 3.72 -12.32
CA MET A 84 9.73 3.42 -10.96
C MET A 84 8.19 3.45 -10.80
N ASN A 85 7.48 4.23 -11.62
CA ASN A 85 6.02 4.29 -11.62
C ASN A 85 5.33 2.94 -11.96
N ARG A 86 6.07 1.97 -12.53
CA ARG A 86 5.57 0.61 -12.79
C ARG A 86 5.43 -0.24 -11.53
N PHE A 87 6.16 0.09 -10.47
CA PHE A 87 6.13 -0.62 -9.19
C PHE A 87 5.08 -0.05 -8.21
N ARG A 88 4.43 1.07 -8.59
CA ARG A 88 3.41 1.77 -7.79
C ARG A 88 3.84 2.03 -6.33
N PRO A 89 5.06 2.53 -6.06
CA PRO A 89 5.48 2.83 -4.70
C PRO A 89 4.69 4.02 -4.15
N ASN A 90 4.44 4.00 -2.83
CA ASN A 90 3.94 5.17 -2.12
C ASN A 90 5.07 6.12 -1.71
N ILE A 91 6.25 5.57 -1.40
CA ILE A 91 7.44 6.31 -0.96
C ILE A 91 8.63 5.81 -1.79
N ILE A 92 9.40 6.73 -2.35
CA ILE A 92 10.67 6.44 -3.04
C ILE A 92 11.77 7.09 -2.22
N VAL A 93 12.81 6.31 -1.92
CA VAL A 93 13.98 6.78 -1.18
C VAL A 93 15.16 6.84 -2.14
N ASP A 94 15.88 7.96 -2.12
CA ASP A 94 17.09 8.16 -2.91
C ASP A 94 18.33 7.93 -2.05
N ASN A 95 19.49 7.70 -2.68
CA ASN A 95 20.78 7.45 -2.01
C ASN A 95 20.78 6.24 -1.05
N CYS A 96 20.07 5.16 -1.41
CA CYS A 96 20.17 3.87 -0.74
C CYS A 96 20.94 2.84 -1.59
N ASP A 97 21.57 1.87 -0.92
CA ASP A 97 22.12 0.70 -1.61
C ASP A 97 21.00 -0.04 -2.35
N PRO A 98 21.28 -0.66 -3.52
CA PRO A 98 20.31 -1.52 -4.19
C PRO A 98 19.75 -2.57 -3.23
N PHE A 99 18.42 -2.66 -3.12
CA PHE A 99 17.70 -3.56 -2.21
C PHE A 99 18.01 -3.35 -0.71
N GLY A 100 18.65 -2.22 -0.35
CA GLY A 100 18.99 -1.92 1.04
C GLY A 100 17.76 -1.81 1.94
N GLU A 101 16.60 -1.49 1.37
CA GLU A 101 15.32 -1.40 2.06
C GLU A 101 14.79 -2.75 2.57
N ASP A 102 15.21 -3.87 1.97
CA ASP A 102 14.80 -5.22 2.37
C ASP A 102 15.20 -5.51 3.83
N LEU A 103 16.28 -4.88 4.29
CA LEU A 103 16.82 -5.02 5.63
C LEU A 103 16.24 -4.02 6.63
N TRP A 104 15.40 -3.07 6.23
CA TRP A 104 14.86 -2.06 7.15
C TRP A 104 13.74 -2.65 8.00
N ASP A 105 13.95 -2.76 9.31
CA ASP A 105 12.91 -3.22 10.24
C ASP A 105 12.10 -2.04 10.77
N GLU A 106 12.77 -0.95 11.14
CA GLU A 106 12.11 0.27 11.59
C GLU A 106 12.75 1.48 10.93
N VAL A 107 11.92 2.36 10.38
CA VAL A 107 12.35 3.63 9.80
C VAL A 107 11.55 4.77 10.38
N MET A 108 12.19 5.92 10.46
CA MET A 108 11.60 7.17 10.91
C MET A 108 11.58 8.15 9.74
N ILE A 109 10.42 8.74 9.48
CA ILE A 109 10.29 9.90 8.58
C ILE A 109 9.69 11.02 9.43
N LYS A 110 10.49 12.05 9.71
CA LYS A 110 10.19 13.08 10.74
C LYS A 110 9.90 12.44 12.12
N GLU A 111 8.68 12.58 12.63
CA GLU A 111 8.22 11.95 13.88
C GLU A 111 7.49 10.63 13.67
N LEU A 112 7.28 10.20 12.42
CA LEU A 112 6.51 9.00 12.07
C LEU A 112 7.40 7.77 12.01
N VAL A 113 7.06 6.76 12.81
CA VAL A 113 7.76 5.48 12.81
C VAL A 113 7.00 4.48 11.96
N PHE A 114 7.67 3.89 10.98
CA PHE A 114 7.14 2.82 10.14
C PHE A 114 7.84 1.51 10.48
N GLN A 115 7.04 0.46 10.60
CA GLN A 115 7.52 -0.90 10.79
C GLN A 115 7.57 -1.62 9.45
N GLY A 116 8.70 -2.21 9.12
CA GLY A 116 8.83 -3.11 7.99
C GLY A 116 8.07 -4.41 8.25
N VAL A 117 7.11 -4.73 7.39
CA VAL A 117 6.42 -6.02 7.42
C VAL A 117 7.33 -7.06 6.81
N VAL A 118 7.81 -8.01 7.62
CA VAL A 118 8.72 -9.06 7.14
C VAL A 118 7.89 -10.18 6.54
N ARG A 119 7.90 -10.28 5.21
CA ARG A 119 7.43 -11.47 4.51
C ARG A 119 8.61 -12.21 3.92
N LEU A 120 8.97 -13.33 4.55
CA LEU A 120 9.87 -14.31 3.94
C LEU A 120 9.09 -15.03 2.82
N CYS A 121 9.30 -14.63 1.57
CA CYS A 121 8.87 -15.44 0.43
C CYS A 121 9.66 -16.76 0.46
N SER A 122 8.95 -17.88 0.51
CA SER A 122 9.54 -19.23 0.50
C SER A 122 10.09 -19.65 -0.86
N ARG A 123 9.98 -18.82 -1.91
CA ARG A 123 10.24 -19.26 -3.30
C ARG A 123 11.14 -18.40 -4.18
N SER A 124 11.62 -17.21 -3.79
CA SER A 124 12.54 -16.44 -4.65
C SER A 124 13.44 -15.49 -3.84
N LYS A 125 14.68 -15.32 -4.31
CA LYS A 125 15.75 -14.47 -3.71
C LYS A 125 15.61 -12.96 -4.03
N VAL A 126 14.49 -12.50 -4.59
CA VAL A 126 14.33 -11.10 -5.00
C VAL A 126 12.99 -10.58 -4.47
N PHE A 127 13.06 -9.61 -3.58
CA PHE A 127 11.92 -8.79 -3.18
C PHE A 127 12.07 -7.44 -3.90
N PHE A 128 10.96 -6.90 -4.38
CA PHE A 128 10.90 -5.52 -4.83
C PHE A 128 9.95 -4.80 -3.88
N GLY A 129 10.50 -3.84 -3.13
CA GLY A 129 9.73 -3.00 -2.22
C GLY A 129 9.42 -3.68 -0.89
N LYS A 130 10.00 -3.14 0.18
CA LYS A 130 9.62 -3.45 1.56
C LYS A 130 8.22 -2.89 1.83
N ASP A 131 7.27 -3.75 2.19
CA ASP A 131 6.01 -3.28 2.76
C ASP A 131 6.26 -2.69 4.14
N MET A 132 5.70 -1.51 4.37
CA MET A 132 5.81 -0.82 5.65
C MET A 132 4.43 -0.41 6.14
N VAL A 133 4.19 -0.63 7.43
CA VAL A 133 2.99 -0.15 8.11
C VAL A 133 3.37 1.00 9.02
N TRP A 134 2.56 2.06 9.03
CA TRP A 134 2.77 3.14 9.98
C TRP A 134 2.49 2.64 11.40
N ASN A 135 3.53 2.56 12.23
CA ASN A 135 3.42 2.07 13.60
C ASN A 135 2.91 3.18 14.52
N TRP A 136 1.58 3.31 14.58
CA TRP A 136 0.92 4.33 15.38
C TRP A 136 1.10 4.11 16.89
N HIS A 137 1.30 2.87 17.34
CA HIS A 137 1.55 2.56 18.75
C HIS A 137 2.86 3.19 19.24
N ILE A 138 3.93 3.11 18.44
CA ILE A 138 5.22 3.74 18.77
C ILE A 138 5.12 5.27 18.65
N THR A 139 4.50 5.74 17.56
CA THR A 139 4.41 7.17 17.24
C THR A 139 3.59 7.96 18.29
N ASN A 140 2.65 7.32 19.00
CA ASN A 140 1.71 8.00 19.89
C ASN A 140 2.06 7.93 21.39
N ASN A 141 3.14 7.23 21.79
CA ASN A 141 3.57 7.15 23.20
C ASN A 141 3.96 8.52 23.82
N ASN A 142 4.11 9.57 23.01
CA ASN A 142 4.41 10.93 23.49
C ASN A 142 3.17 11.82 23.72
N ASN A 143 1.94 11.26 23.81
CA ASN A 143 0.69 12.03 23.94
C ASN A 143 0.48 13.13 22.87
N GLN A 144 1.26 13.11 21.79
CA GLN A 144 1.07 13.99 20.63
C GLN A 144 0.20 13.29 19.58
N GLY A 145 -1.08 13.27 19.91
CA GLY A 145 -2.15 13.64 18.99
C GLY A 145 -2.43 12.71 17.80
N LYS A 146 -3.64 12.13 17.83
CA LYS A 146 -4.53 12.11 16.66
C LYS A 146 -4.53 13.51 16.02
N GLY A 147 -3.69 13.71 15.01
CA GLY A 147 -3.56 14.95 14.23
C GLY A 147 -3.03 14.61 12.84
N ASN A 148 -3.23 15.52 11.88
CA ASN A 148 -2.82 15.34 10.48
C ASN A 148 -1.29 15.36 10.33
N LYS A 149 -0.62 14.25 10.69
CA LYS A 149 0.82 14.06 10.45
C LYS A 149 1.05 13.96 8.95
N THR A 150 1.96 14.78 8.43
CA THR A 150 2.15 14.96 6.98
C THR A 150 3.62 14.77 6.60
N ILE A 151 3.86 13.80 5.70
CA ILE A 151 5.13 13.62 5.01
C ILE A 151 5.11 14.47 3.74
N LYS A 152 6.24 15.11 3.44
CA LYS A 152 6.47 15.90 2.24
C LYS A 152 7.62 15.29 1.45
N VAL A 153 7.59 15.48 0.13
CA VAL A 153 8.74 15.15 -0.72
C VAL A 153 9.94 15.95 -0.25
N GLY A 154 11.08 15.28 -0.05
CA GLY A 154 12.32 15.86 0.46
C GLY A 154 12.52 15.70 1.97
N ASP A 155 11.54 15.18 2.72
CA ASP A 155 11.76 14.82 4.12
C ASP A 155 12.81 13.71 4.23
N SER A 156 13.71 13.82 5.20
CA SER A 156 14.73 12.82 5.46
C SER A 156 14.14 11.56 6.09
N ILE A 157 14.67 10.41 5.69
CA ILE A 157 14.37 9.09 6.26
C ILE A 157 15.59 8.59 7.04
N SER A 158 15.34 8.05 8.23
CA SER A 158 16.37 7.46 9.09
C SER A 158 16.01 6.01 9.39
N VAL A 159 16.95 5.08 9.18
CA VAL A 159 16.76 3.67 9.55
C VAL A 159 17.09 3.51 11.04
N ILE A 160 16.07 3.24 11.86
CA ILE A 160 16.20 3.06 13.31
C ILE A 160 16.77 1.67 13.60
N ARG A 161 16.23 0.65 12.92
CA ARG A 161 16.60 -0.75 13.13
C ARG A 161 16.67 -1.49 11.81
N LYS A 162 17.71 -2.30 11.64
CA LYS A 162 17.83 -3.26 10.53
C LYS A 162 17.61 -4.67 11.03
N ILE A 163 16.98 -5.50 10.20
CA ILE A 163 16.94 -6.94 10.38
C ILE A 163 18.38 -7.45 10.20
N PRO A 164 18.91 -8.28 11.12
CA PRO A 164 20.21 -8.89 10.90
C PRO A 164 20.19 -9.70 9.60
N PRO A 165 21.23 -9.63 8.75
CA PRO A 165 21.35 -10.50 7.60
C PRO A 165 21.20 -11.94 8.09
N ARG A 166 20.20 -12.66 7.59
CA ARG A 166 20.14 -14.09 7.85
C ARG A 166 21.38 -14.67 7.17
N ALA A 167 22.27 -15.30 7.94
CA ALA A 167 23.32 -16.13 7.35
C ALA A 167 22.64 -17.02 6.29
N GLU A 168 23.19 -16.99 5.09
CA GLU A 168 22.67 -17.71 3.92
C GLU A 168 22.17 -19.08 4.38
N ALA A 169 20.86 -19.34 4.21
CA ALA A 169 20.35 -20.68 4.45
C ALA A 169 21.15 -21.61 3.54
N PRO A 170 21.82 -22.65 4.07
CA PRO A 170 22.61 -23.54 3.24
C PRO A 170 21.72 -24.15 2.17
N VAL A 171 22.29 -24.22 0.95
CA VAL A 171 21.70 -24.70 -0.31
C VAL A 171 21.09 -26.09 -0.14
#